data_AF-A0A850MRL7-F1
#
_entry.id   AF-A0A850MRL7-F1
#
_cell.length_a   1.000
_cell.length_b   1.000
_cell.length_c   1.000
_cell.angle_alpha   90.00
_cell.angle_beta   90.00
_cell.angle_gamma   90.00
#
_symmetry.space_group_name_H-M   'P 1'
#
loop_
_entity.id
_entity.type
_entity.pdbx_description
1 polymer ?
#
loop_
_entity_poly.entity_id
_entity_poly.type
_entity_poly.pdbx_seq_one_letter_code
_entity_poly.pdbx_strand_id
1 'polypeptide(L)'
;TSREFIHHLQEIDRVLFKVLFEGYERWEGLKNLGLSDSTYFIITADHGGFPIQAKSELIQDLKKLPLRMKNKQASQKVLKQCNLLVAYTDGFANLYVRNPSTKNWKDKVDYSQIIAYPTSNGAINLIKLLLKIPTVSHLFIMNRELKSPTYQVFTRDGASQIQRKIENKKTLISYQVLSGNDPFDYSGKPKIDQLIGGAYHPFDEWFRVLSDTNYPVMLDQIPRIFDCETGGDILMMGKEGYSFSKQRKKGTHDTGTAICTRVPLIIAGPSIKHITIPIARTVDIVPTLLYLLNKTTNFSQFDGRILTEIIKS
;
A
#
# COMPACT_ATOMS: atom_id res chain seq x y z
N THR A 1 -24.18 2.62 1.97
CA THR A 1 -23.97 1.48 1.06
C THR A 1 -25.02 1.48 -0.02
N SER A 2 -24.68 1.23 -1.29
CA SER A 2 -25.65 1.29 -2.40
C SER A 2 -26.45 -0.02 -2.55
N ARG A 3 -27.61 0.03 -3.21
CA ARG A 3 -28.43 -1.16 -3.47
C ARG A 3 -27.71 -2.18 -4.35
N GLU A 4 -26.97 -1.69 -5.33
CA GLU A 4 -26.17 -2.52 -6.25
C GLU A 4 -25.09 -3.29 -5.49
N PHE A 5 -24.40 -2.64 -4.54
CA PHE A 5 -23.39 -3.32 -3.72
C PHE A 5 -24.00 -4.47 -2.90
N ILE A 6 -25.14 -4.22 -2.25
CA ILE A 6 -25.84 -5.24 -1.44
C ILE A 6 -26.29 -6.41 -2.33
N HIS A 7 -26.88 -6.11 -3.48
CA HIS A 7 -27.29 -7.13 -4.46
C HIS A 7 -26.10 -7.99 -4.91
N HIS A 8 -24.95 -7.38 -5.22
CA HIS A 8 -23.75 -8.13 -5.59
C HIS A 8 -23.22 -9.01 -4.46
N LEU A 9 -23.24 -8.55 -3.20
CA LEU A 9 -22.86 -9.39 -2.07
C LEU A 9 -23.79 -10.59 -1.90
N GLN A 10 -25.10 -10.40 -2.05
CA GLN A 10 -26.08 -11.49 -2.00
C GLN A 10 -25.87 -12.51 -3.12
N GLU A 11 -25.55 -12.04 -4.33
CA GLU A 11 -25.24 -12.94 -5.44
C GLU A 11 -23.93 -13.70 -5.22
N ILE A 12 -22.89 -13.06 -4.65
CA ILE A 12 -21.65 -13.74 -4.27
C ILE A 12 -21.95 -14.85 -3.25
N ASP A 13 -22.71 -14.56 -2.20
CA ASP A 13 -23.12 -15.53 -1.19
C ASP A 13 -23.87 -16.72 -1.82
N ARG A 14 -24.84 -16.43 -2.70
CA ARG A 14 -25.60 -17.45 -3.42
C ARG A 14 -24.71 -18.33 -4.30
N VAL A 15 -23.76 -17.74 -5.02
CA VAL A 15 -22.83 -18.49 -5.89
C VAL A 15 -21.88 -19.33 -5.04
N LEU A 16 -21.37 -18.81 -3.93
CA LEU A 16 -20.54 -19.57 -3.00
C LEU A 16 -21.31 -20.75 -2.41
N PHE A 17 -22.57 -20.56 -2.03
CA PHE A 17 -23.43 -21.65 -1.57
C PHE A 17 -23.55 -22.76 -2.61
N LYS A 18 -23.76 -22.41 -3.88
CA LYS A 18 -23.80 -23.38 -4.98
C LYS A 18 -22.48 -24.12 -5.13
N VAL A 19 -21.34 -23.42 -5.10
CA VAL A 19 -20.00 -24.04 -5.19
C VAL A 19 -19.78 -25.06 -4.08
N LEU A 20 -20.17 -24.71 -2.86
CA LEU A 20 -19.91 -25.55 -1.69
C LEU A 20 -20.89 -26.71 -1.57
N PHE A 21 -22.18 -26.51 -1.90
CA PHE A 21 -23.25 -27.43 -1.51
C PHE A 21 -24.07 -27.98 -2.66
N GLU A 22 -24.53 -27.16 -3.60
CA GLU A 22 -25.56 -27.59 -4.57
C GLU A 22 -24.99 -28.07 -5.91
N GLY A 23 -24.07 -27.30 -6.50
CA GLY A 23 -23.72 -27.40 -7.91
C GLY A 23 -24.36 -26.31 -8.78
N TYR A 24 -23.98 -26.24 -10.05
CA TYR A 24 -24.64 -25.39 -11.04
C TYR A 24 -24.49 -25.95 -12.46
N GLU A 25 -25.62 -26.12 -13.16
CA GLU A 25 -25.71 -26.67 -14.51
C GLU A 25 -24.97 -28.01 -14.70
N ARG A 26 -23.69 -27.97 -15.04
CA ARG A 26 -22.87 -29.12 -15.44
C ARG A 26 -21.87 -29.57 -14.38
N TRP A 27 -21.95 -29.03 -13.16
CA TRP A 27 -21.07 -29.44 -12.06
C TRP A 27 -21.84 -29.57 -10.75
N GLU A 28 -21.39 -30.49 -9.91
CA GLU A 28 -21.94 -30.75 -8.57
C GLU A 28 -21.18 -29.95 -7.50
N GLY A 29 -21.87 -29.55 -6.44
CA GLY A 29 -21.25 -28.90 -5.30
C GLY A 29 -20.27 -29.81 -4.58
N LEU A 30 -19.28 -29.24 -3.90
CA LEU A 30 -18.19 -30.00 -3.27
C LEU A 30 -18.67 -30.98 -2.21
N LYS A 31 -19.77 -30.68 -1.51
CA LYS A 31 -20.42 -31.61 -0.60
C LYS A 31 -20.95 -32.86 -1.32
N ASN A 32 -21.61 -32.69 -2.48
CA ASN A 32 -22.17 -33.81 -3.24
C ASN A 32 -21.08 -34.70 -3.85
N LEU A 33 -19.94 -34.10 -4.20
CA LEU A 33 -18.74 -34.80 -4.64
C LEU A 33 -17.99 -35.53 -3.50
N GLY A 34 -18.41 -35.38 -2.24
CA GLY A 34 -17.70 -35.93 -1.08
C GLY A 34 -16.34 -35.26 -0.83
N LEU A 35 -16.14 -34.03 -1.31
CA LEU A 35 -14.88 -33.29 -1.24
C LEU A 35 -14.86 -32.22 -0.13
N SER A 36 -15.96 -32.02 0.61
CA SER A 36 -16.03 -31.01 1.67
C SER A 36 -14.98 -31.21 2.76
N ASP A 37 -14.76 -32.47 3.13
CA ASP A 37 -13.88 -32.86 4.24
C ASP A 37 -12.43 -33.09 3.79
N SER A 38 -12.11 -32.79 2.53
CA SER A 38 -10.76 -32.87 1.97
C SER A 38 -10.31 -31.59 1.25
N THR A 39 -11.16 -30.54 1.25
CA THR A 39 -10.90 -29.29 0.54
C THR A 39 -10.73 -28.12 1.52
N TYR A 40 -9.68 -27.34 1.31
CA TYR A 40 -9.51 -26.04 1.96
C TYR A 40 -10.11 -24.92 1.12
N PHE A 41 -10.85 -24.04 1.76
CA PHE A 41 -11.49 -22.87 1.15
C PHE A 41 -10.91 -21.61 1.75
N ILE A 42 -10.54 -20.67 0.87
CA ILE A 42 -10.05 -19.36 1.28
C ILE A 42 -10.81 -18.30 0.50
N ILE A 43 -11.44 -17.38 1.22
CA ILE A 43 -12.09 -16.21 0.66
C ILE A 43 -11.38 -14.98 1.19
N THR A 44 -10.90 -14.16 0.26
CA THR A 44 -10.27 -12.88 0.57
C THR A 44 -10.48 -11.90 -0.59
N ALA A 45 -9.97 -10.69 -0.45
CA ALA A 45 -9.88 -9.71 -1.52
C ALA A 45 -8.42 -9.30 -1.73
N ASP A 46 -8.10 -8.83 -2.93
CA ASP A 46 -6.82 -8.21 -3.25
C ASP A 46 -6.63 -6.89 -2.50
N HIS A 47 -7.70 -6.11 -2.38
CA HIS A 47 -7.74 -4.86 -1.61
C HIS A 47 -9.18 -4.48 -1.22
N GLY A 48 -9.29 -3.54 -0.29
CA GLY A 48 -10.54 -2.84 -0.01
C GLY A 48 -10.82 -1.71 -0.99
N GLY A 49 -11.71 -0.79 -0.63
CA GLY A 49 -12.05 0.35 -1.48
C GLY A 49 -13.03 1.33 -0.82
N PHE A 50 -13.10 2.54 -1.36
CA PHE A 50 -13.93 3.62 -0.85
C PHE A 50 -14.70 4.34 -1.97
N PRO A 51 -15.85 4.97 -1.67
CA PRO A 51 -16.61 5.75 -2.64
C PRO A 51 -15.88 7.06 -3.01
N ILE A 52 -15.94 7.44 -4.28
CA ILE A 52 -15.42 8.73 -4.73
C ILE A 52 -16.46 9.81 -4.38
N GLN A 53 -16.07 10.77 -3.55
CA GLN A 53 -16.89 11.91 -3.13
C GLN A 53 -16.64 13.13 -4.01
N ALA A 54 -15.40 13.32 -4.47
CA ALA A 54 -15.02 14.44 -5.31
C ALA A 54 -14.03 14.01 -6.39
N LYS A 55 -14.23 14.55 -7.59
CA LYS A 55 -13.35 14.28 -8.73
C LYS A 55 -12.10 15.15 -8.63
N SER A 56 -10.97 14.55 -8.96
CA SER A 56 -9.70 15.25 -9.14
C SER A 56 -9.12 14.85 -10.48
N GLU A 57 -8.54 15.81 -11.19
CA GLU A 57 -7.68 15.49 -12.33
C GLU A 57 -6.25 15.82 -11.93
N LEU A 58 -5.56 14.85 -11.30
CA LEU A 58 -4.17 15.02 -10.84
C LEU A 58 -3.28 15.61 -11.94
N ILE A 59 -3.47 15.15 -13.18
CA ILE A 59 -2.72 15.63 -14.34
C ILE A 59 -3.00 17.10 -14.66
N GLN A 60 -4.24 17.59 -14.46
CA GLN A 60 -4.53 19.01 -14.61
C GLN A 60 -3.85 19.84 -13.52
N ASP A 61 -3.83 19.36 -12.28
CA ASP A 61 -3.18 20.07 -11.19
C ASP A 61 -1.66 20.10 -11.34
N LEU A 62 -1.05 18.99 -11.74
CA LEU A 62 0.39 18.92 -12.01
C LEU A 62 0.80 19.81 -13.21
N LYS A 63 -0.07 20.00 -14.21
CA LYS A 63 0.19 20.91 -15.35
C LYS A 63 0.27 22.38 -14.94
N LYS A 64 -0.26 22.76 -13.77
CA LYS A 64 -0.17 24.13 -13.23
C LYS A 64 1.19 24.39 -12.60
N LEU A 65 2.00 23.36 -12.37
CA LEU A 65 3.35 23.51 -11.82
C LEU A 65 4.30 24.09 -12.87
N PRO A 66 5.37 24.79 -12.47
CA PRO A 66 6.39 25.33 -13.38
C PRO A 66 7.35 24.22 -13.89
N LEU A 67 6.79 23.08 -14.30
CA LEU A 67 7.51 21.89 -14.73
C LEU A 67 6.92 21.33 -16.03
N ARG A 68 7.78 20.87 -16.93
CA ARG A 68 7.33 20.16 -18.13
C ARG A 68 7.12 18.69 -17.79
N MET A 69 5.88 18.24 -17.85
CA MET A 69 5.51 16.88 -17.45
C MET A 69 4.97 16.02 -18.59
N LYS A 70 5.09 14.69 -18.43
CA LYS A 70 4.38 13.69 -19.25
C LYS A 70 3.83 12.56 -18.37
N ASN A 71 2.72 11.99 -18.81
CA ASN A 71 2.03 10.86 -18.15
C ASN A 71 1.66 9.75 -19.16
N LYS A 72 2.33 9.76 -20.32
CA LYS A 72 2.17 8.80 -21.41
C LYS A 72 3.54 8.55 -22.03
N GLN A 73 3.66 7.45 -22.75
CA GLN A 73 4.85 7.16 -23.55
C GLN A 73 5.19 8.34 -24.47
N ALA A 74 6.47 8.68 -24.54
CA ALA A 74 6.96 9.82 -25.29
C ALA A 74 8.28 9.48 -25.96
N SER A 75 8.57 10.14 -27.08
CA SER A 75 9.86 9.97 -27.78
C SER A 75 11.01 10.57 -26.97
N GLN A 76 12.23 10.09 -27.21
CA GLN A 76 13.42 10.57 -26.52
C GLN A 76 13.62 12.09 -26.66
N LYS A 77 13.25 12.67 -27.81
CA LYS A 77 13.30 14.13 -28.04
C LYS A 77 12.40 14.88 -27.07
N VAL A 78 11.20 14.37 -26.81
CA VAL A 78 10.24 14.96 -25.88
C VAL A 78 10.71 14.77 -24.44
N LEU A 79 11.21 13.58 -24.08
CA LEU A 79 11.73 13.29 -22.74
C LEU A 79 12.92 14.19 -22.36
N LYS A 80 13.75 14.60 -23.34
CA LYS A 80 14.83 15.59 -23.13
C LYS A 80 14.34 16.99 -22.76
N GLN A 81 13.05 17.28 -22.91
CA GLN A 81 12.45 18.57 -22.55
C GLN A 81 11.58 18.49 -21.30
N CYS A 82 11.38 17.29 -20.74
CA CYS A 82 10.57 17.08 -19.55
C CYS A 82 11.45 17.10 -18.28
N ASN A 83 10.81 17.47 -17.18
CA ASN A 83 11.34 17.45 -15.82
C ASN A 83 10.71 16.34 -14.98
N LEU A 84 9.47 15.97 -15.32
CA LEU A 84 8.65 15.04 -14.54
C LEU A 84 7.97 14.01 -15.44
N LEU A 85 8.07 12.73 -15.09
CA LEU A 85 7.18 11.69 -15.60
C LEU A 85 6.27 11.22 -14.47
N VAL A 86 5.03 10.89 -14.81
CA VAL A 86 4.01 10.51 -13.85
C VAL A 86 3.35 9.22 -14.30
N ALA A 87 3.44 8.19 -13.47
CA ALA A 87 2.63 6.99 -13.56
C ALA A 87 1.72 6.95 -12.33
N TYR A 88 0.44 6.68 -12.50
CA TYR A 88 -0.50 6.75 -11.39
C TYR A 88 -1.60 5.72 -11.55
N THR A 89 -2.08 5.23 -10.41
CA THR A 89 -3.33 4.49 -10.28
C THR A 89 -4.38 5.43 -9.69
N ASP A 90 -5.46 4.89 -9.14
CA ASP A 90 -6.51 5.76 -8.64
C ASP A 90 -6.13 6.50 -7.33
N GLY A 91 -5.34 5.90 -6.44
CA GLY A 91 -4.99 6.48 -5.13
C GLY A 91 -3.49 6.74 -4.90
N PHE A 92 -2.60 6.18 -5.74
CA PHE A 92 -1.16 6.48 -5.71
C PHE A 92 -0.65 7.03 -7.05
N ALA A 93 0.41 7.84 -6.98
CA ALA A 93 1.15 8.30 -8.14
C ALA A 93 2.66 8.23 -7.90
N ASN A 94 3.36 7.53 -8.79
CA ASN A 94 4.81 7.52 -8.90
C ASN A 94 5.27 8.68 -9.78
N LEU A 95 6.08 9.55 -9.20
CA LEU A 95 6.71 10.67 -9.87
C LEU A 95 8.18 10.34 -10.08
N TYR A 96 8.58 10.32 -11.35
CA TYR A 96 9.97 10.20 -11.76
C TYR A 96 10.47 11.59 -12.07
N VAL A 97 11.50 12.03 -11.36
CA VAL A 97 12.04 13.37 -11.46
C VAL A 97 13.35 13.28 -12.23
N ARG A 98 13.48 14.06 -13.30
CA ARG A 98 14.70 14.04 -14.10
C ARG A 98 15.85 14.59 -13.26
N ASN A 99 16.94 13.82 -13.13
CA ASN A 99 18.08 14.23 -12.34
C ASN A 99 18.64 15.57 -12.86
N PRO A 100 18.67 16.62 -12.02
CA PRO A 100 19.06 17.94 -12.48
C PRO A 100 20.56 18.06 -12.74
N SER A 101 21.39 17.21 -12.14
CA SER A 101 22.84 17.20 -12.34
C SER A 101 23.22 16.43 -13.59
N THR A 102 22.75 15.18 -13.72
CA THR A 102 23.15 14.29 -14.83
C THR A 102 22.26 14.42 -16.07
N LYS A 103 21.06 15.01 -15.92
CA LYS A 103 20.01 15.10 -16.94
C LYS A 103 19.51 13.75 -17.44
N ASN A 104 19.79 12.67 -16.71
CA ASN A 104 19.34 11.30 -17.00
C ASN A 104 18.10 10.94 -16.17
N TRP A 105 17.29 10.02 -16.68
CA TRP A 105 16.10 9.47 -15.99
C TRP A 105 16.42 8.21 -15.18
N LYS A 106 17.53 7.53 -15.48
CA LYS A 106 17.97 6.34 -14.74
C LYS A 106 18.60 6.70 -13.39
N ASP A 107 19.19 7.88 -13.32
CA ASP A 107 19.83 8.36 -12.09
C ASP A 107 18.72 8.93 -11.19
N LYS A 108 18.56 8.35 -10.01
CA LYS A 108 17.58 8.82 -9.02
C LYS A 108 17.95 10.23 -8.54
N VAL A 109 16.95 10.99 -8.10
CA VAL A 109 17.21 12.27 -7.43
C VAL A 109 17.42 12.09 -5.93
N ASP A 110 18.28 12.93 -5.39
CA ASP A 110 18.52 13.04 -3.96
C ASP A 110 17.54 14.00 -3.29
N TYR A 111 17.44 13.91 -1.96
CA TYR A 111 16.51 14.73 -1.19
C TYR A 111 16.81 16.23 -1.35
N SER A 112 18.10 16.62 -1.26
CA SER A 112 18.55 18.01 -1.52
C SER A 112 18.09 18.54 -2.89
N GLN A 113 18.13 17.70 -3.93
CA GLN A 113 17.68 18.06 -5.28
C GLN A 113 16.15 18.22 -5.37
N ILE A 114 15.38 17.49 -4.56
CA ILE A 114 13.92 17.59 -4.53
C ILE A 114 13.47 18.90 -3.83
N ILE A 115 14.15 19.31 -2.76
CA ILE A 115 13.80 20.53 -2.01
C ILE A 115 14.30 21.82 -2.68
N ALA A 116 15.24 21.72 -3.62
CA ALA A 116 15.81 22.82 -4.39
C ALA A 116 15.96 22.47 -5.89
N TYR A 117 14.88 21.95 -6.49
CA TYR A 117 14.90 21.52 -7.88
C TYR A 117 15.06 22.71 -8.83
N PRO A 118 16.05 22.73 -9.74
CA PRO A 118 16.31 23.88 -10.58
C PRO A 118 15.28 24.01 -11.72
N THR A 119 14.76 25.22 -11.91
CA THR A 119 13.93 25.60 -13.06
C THR A 119 14.49 26.85 -13.76
N SER A 120 13.91 27.23 -14.90
CA SER A 120 14.28 28.49 -15.58
C SER A 120 14.04 29.74 -14.74
N ASN A 121 13.13 29.67 -13.76
CA ASN A 121 12.72 30.80 -12.93
C ASN A 121 13.33 30.72 -11.52
N GLY A 122 14.36 29.89 -11.32
CA GLY A 122 14.99 29.65 -10.03
C GLY A 122 14.68 28.26 -9.45
N ALA A 123 15.28 27.96 -8.30
CA ALA A 123 15.07 26.71 -7.60
C ALA A 123 13.68 26.68 -6.93
N ILE A 124 13.02 25.52 -6.99
CA ILE A 124 11.72 25.29 -6.38
C ILE A 124 11.77 24.12 -5.40
N ASN A 125 10.93 24.16 -4.38
CA ASN A 125 10.74 23.02 -3.48
C ASN A 125 9.57 22.16 -3.97
N LEU A 126 9.88 20.98 -4.53
CA LEU A 126 8.87 20.10 -5.10
C LEU A 126 7.87 19.60 -4.05
N ILE A 127 8.34 19.30 -2.83
CA ILE A 127 7.48 18.84 -1.72
C ILE A 127 6.40 19.87 -1.42
N LYS A 128 6.82 21.13 -1.21
CA LYS A 128 5.90 22.24 -0.92
C LYS A 128 4.92 22.50 -2.06
N LEU A 129 5.34 22.34 -3.31
CA LEU A 129 4.46 22.52 -4.46
C LEU A 129 3.44 21.39 -4.60
N LEU A 130 3.87 20.15 -4.44
CA LEU A 130 3.01 18.98 -4.58
C LEU A 130 1.98 18.89 -3.45
N LEU A 131 2.33 19.24 -2.21
CA LEU A 131 1.38 19.28 -1.08
C LEU A 131 0.32 20.39 -1.18
N LYS A 132 0.51 21.37 -2.07
CA LYS A 132 -0.53 22.37 -2.38
C LYS A 132 -1.63 21.80 -3.27
N ILE A 133 -1.39 20.67 -3.94
CA ILE A 133 -2.42 20.01 -4.74
C ILE A 133 -3.52 19.53 -3.77
N PRO A 134 -4.77 20.00 -3.90
CA PRO A 134 -5.81 19.78 -2.90
C PRO A 134 -6.07 18.30 -2.60
N THR A 135 -5.79 17.43 -3.57
CA THR A 135 -6.16 16.01 -3.58
C THR A 135 -5.03 15.10 -3.14
N VAL A 136 -3.82 15.65 -2.93
CA VAL A 136 -2.69 14.93 -2.34
C VAL A 136 -2.85 14.96 -0.81
N SER A 137 -2.73 13.79 -0.19
CA SER A 137 -2.72 13.63 1.28
C SER A 137 -1.29 13.54 1.79
N HIS A 138 -0.47 12.70 1.16
CA HIS A 138 0.89 12.40 1.59
C HIS A 138 1.86 12.40 0.41
N LEU A 139 3.11 12.73 0.72
CA LEU A 139 4.26 12.48 -0.14
C LEU A 139 5.25 11.59 0.62
N PHE A 140 5.88 10.67 -0.11
CA PHE A 140 6.93 9.80 0.39
C PHE A 140 8.15 9.95 -0.49
N ILE A 141 9.32 10.05 0.15
CA ILE A 141 10.61 10.24 -0.52
C ILE A 141 11.66 9.40 0.18
N MET A 142 12.47 8.66 -0.58
CA MET A 142 13.67 8.03 -0.03
C MET A 142 14.81 9.06 0.03
N ASN A 143 15.31 9.35 1.23
CA ASN A 143 16.51 10.15 1.41
C ASN A 143 17.76 9.26 1.27
N ARG A 144 18.38 9.34 0.09
CA ARG A 144 19.56 8.54 -0.30
C ARG A 144 20.89 9.14 0.17
N GLU A 145 20.86 10.35 0.71
CA GLU A 145 22.05 11.05 1.21
C GLU A 145 22.46 10.55 2.61
N LEU A 146 21.56 9.84 3.30
CA LEU A 146 21.82 9.24 4.60
C LEU A 146 22.41 7.83 4.47
N LYS A 147 23.28 7.47 5.41
CA LYS A 147 23.94 6.15 5.43
C LYS A 147 22.96 4.98 5.55
N SER A 148 21.81 5.20 6.19
CA SER A 148 20.77 4.19 6.40
C SER A 148 19.54 4.52 5.55
N PRO A 149 18.89 3.52 4.91
CA PRO A 149 17.67 3.72 4.16
C PRO A 149 16.62 4.45 5.00
N THR A 150 16.36 5.71 4.64
CA THR A 150 15.47 6.61 5.37
C THR A 150 14.41 7.12 4.42
N TYR A 151 13.15 6.92 4.79
CA TYR A 151 12.00 7.29 3.99
C TYR A 151 11.27 8.40 4.72
N GLN A 152 11.24 9.58 4.11
CA GLN A 152 10.56 10.73 4.67
C GLN A 152 9.12 10.76 4.18
N VAL A 153 8.22 11.06 5.11
CA VAL A 153 6.79 11.17 4.90
C VAL A 153 6.39 12.61 5.17
N PHE A 154 5.64 13.20 4.27
CA PHE A 154 5.17 14.57 4.39
C PHE A 154 3.66 14.64 4.19
N THR A 155 3.00 15.38 5.07
CA THR A 155 1.66 15.93 4.84
C THR A 155 1.77 17.46 4.77
N ARG A 156 0.65 18.15 4.57
CA ARG A 156 0.64 19.62 4.54
C ARG A 156 1.17 20.23 5.84
N ASP A 157 0.86 19.60 6.96
CA ASP A 157 1.02 20.18 8.30
C ASP A 157 2.02 19.38 9.15
N GLY A 158 2.75 18.43 8.55
CA GLY A 158 3.51 17.44 9.28
C GLY A 158 4.59 16.73 8.46
N ALA A 159 5.62 16.26 9.14
CA ALA A 159 6.65 15.41 8.57
C ALA A 159 7.10 14.34 9.56
N SER A 160 7.41 13.16 9.05
CA SER A 160 7.99 12.06 9.81
C SER A 160 9.03 11.32 8.99
N GLN A 161 9.77 10.42 9.63
CA GLN A 161 10.67 9.50 8.96
C GLN A 161 10.40 8.06 9.37
N ILE A 162 10.67 7.16 8.43
CA ILE A 162 10.69 5.72 8.59
C ILE A 162 12.11 5.25 8.29
N GLN A 163 12.64 4.36 9.11
CA GLN A 163 13.85 3.62 8.79
C GLN A 163 13.59 2.13 8.92
N ARG A 164 14.21 1.34 8.03
CA ARG A 164 14.11 -0.12 8.04
C ARG A 164 15.49 -0.75 7.98
N LYS A 165 15.70 -1.79 8.77
CA LYS A 165 16.86 -2.69 8.66
C LYS A 165 16.43 -4.15 8.81
N ILE A 166 17.26 -5.06 8.29
CA ILE A 166 17.07 -6.50 8.43
C ILE A 166 18.18 -7.02 9.35
N GLU A 167 17.81 -7.59 10.49
CA GLU A 167 18.74 -8.21 11.44
C GLU A 167 18.25 -9.60 11.81
N ASN A 168 19.13 -10.61 11.74
CA ASN A 168 18.78 -12.01 12.05
C ASN A 168 17.51 -12.49 11.32
N LYS A 169 17.36 -12.13 10.03
CA LYS A 169 16.19 -12.40 9.18
C LYS A 169 14.87 -11.76 9.67
N LYS A 170 14.93 -10.80 10.59
CA LYS A 170 13.77 -10.04 11.07
C LYS A 170 13.82 -8.61 10.54
N THR A 171 12.66 -8.11 10.13
CA THR A 171 12.47 -6.71 9.77
C THR A 171 12.33 -5.88 11.03
N LEU A 172 13.20 -4.90 11.19
CA LEU A 172 13.15 -3.90 12.24
C LEU A 172 12.80 -2.54 11.62
N ILE A 173 11.84 -1.85 12.23
CA ILE A 173 11.30 -0.58 11.78
C ILE A 173 11.46 0.47 12.88
N SER A 174 11.87 1.65 12.49
CA SER A 174 11.89 2.85 13.32
C SER A 174 10.99 3.92 12.70
N TYR A 175 10.25 4.63 13.55
CA TYR A 175 9.38 5.74 13.17
C TYR A 175 9.59 6.93 14.10
N GLN A 176 9.68 8.12 13.52
CA GLN A 176 9.86 9.37 14.27
C GLN A 176 9.13 10.52 13.57
N VAL A 177 8.32 11.26 14.33
CA VAL A 177 7.78 12.55 13.90
C VAL A 177 8.89 13.59 13.92
N LEU A 178 9.08 14.30 12.80
CA LEU A 178 10.15 15.28 12.62
C LEU A 178 9.66 16.70 12.91
N SER A 179 8.44 17.04 12.48
CA SER A 179 7.85 18.35 12.69
C SER A 179 6.34 18.35 12.48
N GLY A 180 5.66 19.30 13.10
CA GLY A 180 4.21 19.49 12.95
C GLY A 180 3.40 18.30 13.44
N ASN A 181 2.29 18.03 12.76
CA ASN A 181 1.42 16.90 13.06
C ASN A 181 2.04 15.57 12.59
N ASP A 182 1.72 14.50 13.29
CA ASP A 182 2.07 13.13 12.87
C ASP A 182 1.37 12.80 11.53
N PRO A 183 2.12 12.51 10.45
CA PRO A 183 1.54 12.16 9.16
C PRO A 183 0.53 11.01 9.18
N PHE A 184 0.72 10.00 10.05
CA PHE A 184 -0.16 8.84 10.11
C PHE A 184 -1.08 8.83 11.33
N ASP A 185 -1.12 9.94 12.09
CA ASP A 185 -1.93 10.04 13.30
C ASP A 185 -1.61 8.91 14.30
N TYR A 186 -0.34 8.53 14.45
CA TYR A 186 0.06 7.49 15.41
C TYR A 186 0.23 8.03 16.82
N SER A 187 0.70 9.28 16.93
CA SER A 187 0.96 9.98 18.19
C SER A 187 -0.29 10.16 19.05
N GLY A 188 -0.14 10.07 20.37
CA GLY A 188 -1.23 10.20 21.34
C GLY A 188 -2.03 8.92 21.55
N LYS A 189 -1.54 7.78 21.03
CA LYS A 189 -2.14 6.45 21.20
C LYS A 189 -1.24 5.64 22.14
N PRO A 190 -1.67 5.31 23.38
CA PRO A 190 -0.77 4.81 24.43
C PRO A 190 0.10 3.60 24.07
N LYS A 191 -0.42 2.66 23.26
CA LYS A 191 0.33 1.48 22.81
C LYS A 191 1.34 1.79 21.71
N ILE A 192 1.08 2.81 20.91
CA ILE A 192 1.91 3.19 19.76
C ILE A 192 3.00 4.17 20.21
N ASP A 193 2.69 5.07 21.14
CA ASP A 193 3.63 6.06 21.69
C ASP A 193 4.90 5.40 22.26
N GLN A 194 4.82 4.16 22.74
CA GLN A 194 5.97 3.39 23.23
C GLN A 194 6.95 2.97 22.12
N LEU A 195 6.50 2.95 20.86
CA LEU A 195 7.29 2.54 19.69
C LEU A 195 7.77 3.76 18.87
N ILE A 196 7.11 4.92 19.03
CA ILE A 196 7.50 6.17 18.38
C ILE A 196 8.73 6.75 19.07
N GLY A 197 9.62 7.38 18.30
CA GLY A 197 10.77 8.12 18.84
C GLY A 197 12.11 7.76 18.20
N GLY A 198 12.09 7.01 17.11
CA GLY A 198 13.29 6.68 16.33
C GLY A 198 13.98 5.38 16.75
N ALA A 199 13.50 4.68 17.78
CA ALA A 199 13.99 3.36 18.15
C ALA A 199 13.54 2.28 17.15
N TYR A 200 14.35 1.23 16.99
CA TYR A 200 14.02 0.10 16.12
C TYR A 200 13.22 -0.95 16.88
N HIS A 201 12.06 -1.32 16.33
CA HIS A 201 11.21 -2.38 16.85
C HIS A 201 10.91 -3.42 15.76
N PRO A 202 10.72 -4.70 16.11
CA PRO A 202 10.22 -5.72 15.20
C PRO A 202 8.93 -5.29 14.49
N PHE A 203 8.82 -5.56 13.19
CA PHE A 203 7.61 -5.26 12.43
C PHE A 203 6.34 -5.86 13.07
N ASP A 204 6.42 -7.07 13.63
CA ASP A 204 5.26 -7.70 14.28
C ASP A 204 4.74 -6.93 15.50
N GLU A 205 5.60 -6.17 16.20
CA GLU A 205 5.19 -5.29 17.29
C GLU A 205 4.41 -4.09 16.76
N TRP A 206 4.94 -3.44 15.71
CA TRP A 206 4.24 -2.39 14.99
C TRP A 206 2.89 -2.88 14.46
N PHE A 207 2.88 -3.99 13.73
CA PHE A 207 1.67 -4.50 13.07
C PHE A 207 0.54 -4.81 14.08
N ARG A 208 0.89 -5.34 15.26
CA ARG A 208 -0.08 -5.57 16.35
C ARG A 208 -0.74 -4.31 16.88
N VAL A 209 -0.01 -3.20 17.00
CA VAL A 209 -0.56 -1.96 17.56
C VAL A 209 -1.15 -1.04 16.49
N LEU A 210 -0.69 -1.18 15.23
CA LEU A 210 -1.15 -0.40 14.10
C LEU A 210 -2.40 -1.00 13.45
N SER A 211 -2.74 -2.27 13.71
CA SER A 211 -3.85 -2.97 13.07
C SER A 211 -5.17 -2.22 13.14
N ASP A 212 -5.41 -1.49 14.24
CA ASP A 212 -6.63 -0.73 14.51
C ASP A 212 -6.57 0.73 14.02
N THR A 213 -5.41 1.21 13.57
CA THR A 213 -5.23 2.57 13.05
C THR A 213 -5.73 2.72 11.62
N ASN A 214 -5.79 3.96 11.13
CA ASN A 214 -6.12 4.21 9.73
C ASN A 214 -4.97 3.84 8.77
N TYR A 215 -3.74 3.63 9.24
CA TYR A 215 -2.59 3.29 8.39
C TYR A 215 -1.90 2.03 8.91
N PRO A 216 -2.51 0.85 8.79
CA PRO A 216 -2.05 -0.34 9.52
C PRO A 216 -0.72 -0.92 9.01
N VAL A 217 -0.31 -0.59 7.78
CA VAL A 217 0.80 -1.26 7.07
C VAL A 217 1.81 -0.31 6.42
N MET A 218 1.60 1.01 6.53
CA MET A 218 2.42 2.00 5.80
C MET A 218 3.90 1.99 6.18
N LEU A 219 4.19 1.69 7.45
CA LEU A 219 5.56 1.58 7.93
C LEU A 219 6.37 0.47 7.24
N ASP A 220 5.73 -0.60 6.77
CA ASP A 220 6.39 -1.68 6.01
C ASP A 220 6.25 -1.52 4.50
N GLN A 221 5.09 -1.05 4.02
CA GLN A 221 4.84 -0.90 2.58
C GLN A 221 5.71 0.18 1.93
N ILE A 222 5.92 1.33 2.59
CA ILE A 222 6.71 2.43 1.99
C ILE A 222 8.14 1.98 1.68
N PRO A 223 8.91 1.41 2.63
CA PRO A 223 10.23 0.89 2.33
C PRO A 223 10.25 -0.09 1.15
N ARG A 224 9.30 -1.03 1.09
CA ARG A 224 9.20 -2.04 0.03
C ARG A 224 8.92 -1.44 -1.34
N ILE A 225 8.08 -0.41 -1.42
CA ILE A 225 7.80 0.28 -2.69
C ILE A 225 9.08 0.92 -3.24
N PHE A 226 9.91 1.51 -2.38
CA PHE A 226 11.17 2.13 -2.79
C PHE A 226 12.32 1.15 -3.03
N ASP A 227 12.23 -0.09 -2.56
CA ASP A 227 13.17 -1.16 -2.94
C ASP A 227 13.01 -1.58 -4.40
N CYS A 228 11.84 -1.32 -4.99
CA CYS A 228 11.60 -1.63 -6.39
C CYS A 228 12.43 -0.70 -7.29
N GLU A 229 13.30 -1.27 -8.12
CA GLU A 229 14.18 -0.51 -9.02
C GLU A 229 13.39 0.44 -9.95
N THR A 230 12.19 0.01 -10.35
CA THR A 230 11.28 0.77 -11.21
C THR A 230 10.39 1.77 -10.46
N GLY A 231 10.52 1.86 -9.13
CA GLY A 231 9.82 2.83 -8.29
C GLY A 231 10.17 4.28 -8.63
N GLY A 232 9.22 5.20 -8.41
CA GLY A 232 9.45 6.63 -8.61
C GLY A 232 10.47 7.23 -7.63
N ASP A 233 10.83 8.49 -7.85
CA ASP A 233 11.64 9.27 -6.90
C ASP A 233 10.78 9.84 -5.78
N ILE A 234 9.52 10.15 -6.09
CA ILE A 234 8.50 10.62 -5.16
C ILE A 234 7.26 9.74 -5.34
N LEU A 235 6.73 9.21 -4.24
CA LEU A 235 5.43 8.55 -4.23
C LEU A 235 4.42 9.53 -3.63
N MET A 236 3.28 9.73 -4.30
CA MET A 236 2.18 10.54 -3.79
C MET A 236 0.98 9.66 -3.49
N MET A 237 0.32 9.90 -2.36
CA MET A 237 -0.97 9.30 -2.04
C MET A 237 -2.07 10.36 -2.10
N GLY A 238 -3.20 9.98 -2.68
CA GLY A 238 -4.41 10.77 -2.72
C GLY A 238 -5.10 10.85 -1.36
N LYS A 239 -6.00 11.82 -1.20
CA LYS A 239 -6.95 11.84 -0.09
C LYS A 239 -8.06 10.81 -0.32
N GLU A 240 -8.51 10.17 0.74
CA GLU A 240 -9.73 9.36 0.69
C GLU A 240 -10.91 10.21 0.20
N GLY A 241 -11.80 9.58 -0.55
CA GLY A 241 -12.90 10.26 -1.24
C GLY A 241 -12.50 10.93 -2.56
N TYR A 242 -11.22 10.94 -2.93
CA TYR A 242 -10.73 11.43 -4.21
C TYR A 242 -10.12 10.30 -5.04
N SER A 243 -10.05 10.51 -6.34
CA SER A 243 -9.31 9.63 -7.27
C SER A 243 -8.43 10.49 -8.18
N PHE A 244 -7.21 10.04 -8.44
CA PHE A 244 -6.32 10.62 -9.44
C PHE A 244 -6.75 10.30 -10.87
N SER A 245 -7.60 9.28 -11.05
CA SER A 245 -8.10 8.87 -12.36
C SER A 245 -9.24 9.75 -12.85
N LYS A 246 -9.23 9.99 -14.17
CA LYS A 246 -10.28 10.72 -14.88
C LYS A 246 -11.53 9.87 -15.12
N GLN A 247 -11.42 8.55 -14.94
CA GLN A 247 -12.53 7.63 -15.23
C GLN A 247 -13.72 7.91 -14.30
N ARG A 248 -14.94 7.80 -14.86
CA ARG A 248 -16.20 8.04 -14.14
C ARG A 248 -16.56 6.85 -13.24
N LYS A 249 -15.68 6.46 -12.32
CA LYS A 249 -15.98 5.43 -11.32
C LYS A 249 -16.76 6.06 -10.16
N LYS A 250 -17.59 5.25 -9.50
CA LYS A 250 -18.30 5.61 -8.24
C LYS A 250 -17.49 5.25 -6.99
N GLY A 251 -16.45 4.44 -7.15
CA GLY A 251 -15.57 3.99 -6.06
C GLY A 251 -14.17 3.72 -6.58
N THR A 252 -13.23 3.59 -5.66
CA THR A 252 -11.81 3.42 -5.95
C THR A 252 -11.06 2.76 -4.79
N HIS A 253 -9.77 2.52 -4.98
CA HIS A 253 -8.86 1.81 -4.07
C HIS A 253 -7.47 2.48 -4.12
N ASP A 254 -6.41 1.75 -3.77
CA ASP A 254 -5.01 2.18 -3.85
C ASP A 254 -4.64 3.35 -2.93
N THR A 255 -5.09 3.34 -1.68
CA THR A 255 -4.48 4.17 -0.65
C THR A 255 -3.92 3.30 0.46
N GLY A 256 -2.99 3.84 1.23
CA GLY A 256 -2.39 3.18 2.39
C GLY A 256 -3.32 3.03 3.59
N THR A 257 -4.59 3.36 3.44
CA THR A 257 -5.52 3.47 4.56
C THR A 257 -6.19 2.14 4.90
N ALA A 258 -6.79 2.06 6.09
CA ALA A 258 -7.43 0.85 6.59
C ALA A 258 -8.57 0.39 5.67
N ILE A 259 -9.36 1.31 5.08
CA ILE A 259 -10.46 0.94 4.18
C ILE A 259 -9.97 0.31 2.86
N CYS A 260 -8.74 0.60 2.44
CA CYS A 260 -8.11 0.00 1.26
C CYS A 260 -7.27 -1.24 1.57
N THR A 261 -6.77 -1.38 2.80
CA THR A 261 -5.82 -2.44 3.17
C THR A 261 -6.43 -3.56 4.00
N ARG A 262 -7.54 -3.31 4.71
CA ARG A 262 -8.28 -4.34 5.44
C ARG A 262 -9.21 -5.07 4.48
N VAL A 263 -9.01 -6.38 4.38
CA VAL A 263 -9.81 -7.29 3.56
C VAL A 263 -10.31 -8.44 4.43
N PRO A 264 -11.45 -9.07 4.08
CA PRO A 264 -11.82 -10.32 4.74
C PRO A 264 -10.74 -11.38 4.48
N LEU A 265 -10.50 -12.23 5.46
CA LEU A 265 -9.77 -13.48 5.27
C LEU A 265 -10.52 -14.59 5.99
N ILE A 266 -11.25 -15.38 5.22
CA ILE A 266 -12.00 -16.53 5.71
C ILE A 266 -11.25 -17.77 5.24
N ILE A 267 -10.91 -18.65 6.19
CA ILE A 267 -10.27 -19.93 5.91
C ILE A 267 -11.15 -21.02 6.52
N ALA A 268 -11.55 -22.00 5.72
CA ALA A 268 -12.35 -23.13 6.14
C ALA A 268 -11.81 -24.43 5.54
N GLY A 269 -12.09 -25.56 6.18
CA GLY A 269 -11.67 -26.87 5.69
C GLY A 269 -11.26 -27.81 6.83
N PRO A 270 -10.65 -28.96 6.48
CA PRO A 270 -10.21 -29.97 7.43
C PRO A 270 -9.27 -29.38 8.48
N SER A 271 -9.37 -29.81 9.73
CA SER A 271 -8.45 -29.36 10.79
C SER A 271 -8.39 -27.84 11.04
N ILE A 272 -9.33 -27.03 10.51
CA ILE A 272 -9.45 -25.60 10.83
C ILE A 272 -10.43 -25.42 12.00
N LYS A 273 -10.04 -24.63 12.99
CA LYS A 273 -10.87 -24.22 14.14
C LYS A 273 -11.84 -23.13 13.70
N HIS A 274 -13.05 -23.15 14.24
CA HIS A 274 -14.00 -22.05 14.08
C HIS A 274 -13.68 -20.95 15.11
N ILE A 275 -12.75 -20.05 14.75
CA ILE A 275 -12.33 -18.91 15.58
C ILE A 275 -12.09 -17.66 14.73
N THR A 276 -12.00 -16.51 15.38
CA THR A 276 -11.51 -15.26 14.78
C THR A 276 -10.16 -14.93 15.41
N ILE A 277 -9.15 -14.66 14.57
CA ILE A 277 -7.88 -14.10 15.02
C ILE A 277 -7.86 -12.59 14.76
N PRO A 278 -7.23 -11.79 15.63
CA PRO A 278 -7.33 -10.33 15.55
C PRO A 278 -6.61 -9.75 14.33
N ILE A 279 -5.52 -10.39 13.88
CA ILE A 279 -4.68 -9.90 12.78
C ILE A 279 -4.16 -11.06 11.92
N ALA A 280 -4.20 -10.84 10.60
CA ALA A 280 -3.57 -11.67 9.59
C ALA A 280 -3.27 -10.81 8.36
N ARG A 281 -2.36 -11.27 7.50
CA ARG A 281 -2.05 -10.64 6.21
C ARG A 281 -2.34 -11.62 5.09
N THR A 282 -2.67 -11.11 3.90
CA THR A 282 -2.87 -11.95 2.72
C THR A 282 -1.63 -12.76 2.35
N VAL A 283 -0.43 -12.27 2.68
CA VAL A 283 0.83 -13.02 2.50
C VAL A 283 0.95 -14.25 3.41
N ASP A 284 0.16 -14.34 4.49
CA ASP A 284 0.13 -15.49 5.40
C ASP A 284 -0.62 -16.69 4.80
N ILE A 285 -1.39 -16.49 3.71
CA ILE A 285 -2.22 -17.52 3.07
C ILE A 285 -1.36 -18.69 2.54
N VAL A 286 -0.35 -18.38 1.72
CA VAL A 286 0.48 -19.38 1.06
C VAL A 286 1.26 -20.26 2.05
N PRO A 287 2.03 -19.71 3.01
CA PRO A 287 2.72 -20.56 3.98
C PRO A 287 1.75 -21.39 4.83
N THR A 288 0.58 -20.84 5.18
CA THR A 288 -0.45 -21.60 5.92
C THR A 288 -0.99 -22.77 5.10
N LEU A 289 -1.29 -22.56 3.81
CA LEU A 289 -1.77 -23.64 2.92
C LEU A 289 -0.74 -24.74 2.72
N LEU A 290 0.52 -24.38 2.46
CA LEU A 290 1.58 -25.37 2.26
C LEU A 290 1.79 -26.21 3.53
N TYR A 291 1.68 -25.58 4.71
CA TYR A 291 1.71 -26.29 5.98
C TYR A 291 0.53 -27.26 6.12
N LEU A 292 -0.70 -26.81 5.86
CA LEU A 292 -1.93 -27.63 5.91
C LEU A 292 -1.93 -28.80 4.92
N LEU A 293 -1.25 -28.66 3.79
CA LEU A 293 -1.07 -29.68 2.76
C LEU A 293 0.16 -30.57 3.00
N ASN A 294 0.83 -30.45 4.16
CA ASN A 294 2.04 -31.17 4.52
C ASN A 294 3.15 -31.07 3.45
N LYS A 295 3.30 -29.89 2.82
CA LYS A 295 4.34 -29.64 1.82
C LYS A 295 5.64 -29.21 2.49
N THR A 296 6.69 -29.98 2.27
CA THR A 296 8.05 -29.64 2.71
C THR A 296 8.59 -28.49 1.87
N THR A 297 8.88 -27.36 2.51
CA THR A 297 9.50 -26.19 1.88
C THR A 297 10.27 -25.37 2.92
N ASN A 298 11.12 -24.45 2.47
CA ASN A 298 11.69 -23.45 3.35
C ASN A 298 10.66 -22.33 3.60
N PHE A 299 9.97 -22.35 4.74
CA PHE A 299 8.99 -21.32 5.08
C PHE A 299 9.61 -19.93 5.30
N SER A 300 10.92 -19.82 5.50
CA SER A 300 11.59 -18.52 5.66
C SER A 300 11.68 -17.71 4.37
N GLN A 301 11.28 -18.28 3.22
CA GLN A 301 11.27 -17.57 1.93
C GLN A 301 10.02 -16.71 1.74
N PHE A 302 8.99 -16.90 2.56
CA PHE A 302 7.75 -16.12 2.49
C PHE A 302 7.82 -14.95 3.47
N ASP A 303 7.26 -13.80 3.07
CA ASP A 303 7.03 -12.67 3.98
C ASP A 303 5.94 -12.97 5.03
N GLY A 304 5.05 -13.90 4.71
CA GLY A 304 3.96 -14.34 5.58
C GLY A 304 4.39 -15.35 6.63
N ARG A 305 3.55 -15.51 7.65
CA ARG A 305 3.69 -16.53 8.69
C ARG A 305 2.66 -17.64 8.49
N ILE A 306 2.92 -18.79 9.11
CA ILE A 306 1.90 -19.83 9.27
C ILE A 306 0.92 -19.34 10.36
N LEU A 307 -0.37 -19.36 10.04
CA LEU A 307 -1.45 -19.05 10.99
C LEU A 307 -1.73 -20.28 11.87
N THR A 308 -0.82 -20.61 12.79
CA THR A 308 -0.94 -21.81 13.64
C THR A 308 -2.14 -21.75 14.59
N GLU A 309 -2.61 -20.55 14.91
CA GLU A 309 -3.73 -20.32 15.84
C GLU A 309 -5.02 -20.99 15.36
N ILE A 310 -5.25 -21.03 14.04
CA ILE A 310 -6.47 -21.57 13.44
C ILE A 310 -6.42 -23.09 13.22
N ILE A 311 -5.27 -23.74 13.44
CA ILE A 311 -5.08 -25.17 13.15
C ILE A 311 -5.41 -26.00 14.39
N LYS A 312 -6.21 -27.07 14.23
CA LYS A 312 -6.48 -28.08 15.27
C LYS A 312 -5.18 -28.83 15.59
N SER A 313 -4.91 -28.99 16.88
CA SER A 313 -3.81 -29.80 17.41
C SER A 313 -4.00 -31.27 17.09
#